data_AF-A0A562NW28-F1
#
_entry.id   AF-A0A562NW28-F1
#
_cell.length_a   1.000
_cell.length_b   1.000
_cell.length_c   1.000
_cell.angle_alpha   90.00
_cell.angle_beta   90.00
_cell.angle_gamma   90.00
#
_symmetry.space_group_name_H-M   'P 1'
#
loop_
_entity.id
_entity.type
_entity.pdbx_description
1 polymer ?
#
loop_
_entity_poly.entity_id
_entity_poly.type
_entity_poly.pdbx_seq_one_letter_code
_entity_poly.pdbx_strand_id
1 'polypeptide(L)' 'MTTRKNGDRNKNGARNNDERRERLATGVKHQFGTEATMRFMRALPAFRTENDIPDRFRELLDRLDGIESSVAANSRRQ' A
#
# COMPACT_ATOMS: atom_id res chain seq x y z
N MET A 1 31.27 24.45 -36.27
CA MET A 1 31.35 23.74 -34.96
C MET A 1 31.59 24.81 -33.91
N THR A 2 30.82 24.98 -32.84
CA THR A 2 30.24 24.03 -31.87
C THR A 2 28.98 24.63 -31.22
N THR A 3 27.90 23.85 -31.10
CA THR A 3 26.69 24.19 -30.35
C THR A 3 26.95 24.06 -28.85
N ARG A 4 26.86 25.17 -28.09
CA ARG A 4 26.96 25.14 -26.62
C ARG A 4 25.64 24.66 -26.02
N LYS A 5 25.74 23.56 -25.27
CA LYS A 5 24.67 22.81 -24.62
C LYS A 5 24.04 23.63 -23.48
N ASN A 6 22.96 24.36 -23.77
CA ASN A 6 22.16 25.13 -22.81
C ASN A 6 21.16 24.26 -22.01
N GLY A 7 21.53 23.01 -21.66
CA GLY A 7 20.60 22.05 -21.04
C GLY A 7 20.75 21.82 -19.53
N ASP A 8 21.86 22.26 -18.91
CA ASP A 8 22.22 21.79 -17.56
C ASP A 8 21.74 22.69 -16.40
N ARG A 9 21.32 23.94 -16.65
CA ARG A 9 20.98 24.87 -15.54
C ARG A 9 19.67 24.54 -14.81
N ASN A 10 18.72 23.83 -15.44
CA ASN A 10 17.43 23.48 -14.82
C ASN A 10 17.47 22.14 -14.06
N LYS A 11 18.49 21.29 -14.27
CA LYS A 11 18.56 19.98 -13.60
C LYS A 11 18.74 20.08 -12.08
N ASN A 12 19.40 21.12 -11.60
CA ASN A 12 19.76 21.25 -10.19
C ASN A 12 18.56 21.69 -9.32
N GLY A 13 17.65 22.48 -9.87
CA GLY A 13 16.42 22.90 -9.17
C GLY A 13 15.42 21.76 -9.01
N ALA A 14 15.26 20.91 -10.04
CA ALA A 14 14.42 19.73 -9.99
C ALA A 14 14.94 18.71 -8.95
N ARG A 15 16.25 18.41 -8.99
CA ARG A 15 16.89 17.48 -8.04
C ARG A 15 16.77 17.90 -6.58
N ASN A 16 16.95 19.19 -6.28
CA ASN A 16 16.82 19.72 -4.92
C ASN A 16 15.37 19.60 -4.41
N ASN A 17 14.38 19.85 -5.27
CA ASN A 17 12.98 19.65 -4.91
C ASN A 17 12.65 18.17 -4.65
N ASP A 18 13.20 17.26 -5.45
CA ASP A 18 13.00 15.82 -5.27
C ASP A 18 13.64 15.30 -3.97
N GLU A 19 14.88 15.72 -3.66
CA GLU A 19 15.55 15.39 -2.40
C GLU A 19 14.79 15.93 -1.18
N ARG A 20 14.24 17.15 -1.27
CA ARG A 20 13.43 17.74 -0.21
C ARG A 20 12.13 16.97 0.01
N ARG A 21 11.46 16.54 -1.08
CA ARG A 21 10.24 15.73 -1.02
C ARG A 21 10.52 14.34 -0.45
N GLU A 22 11.65 13.74 -0.80
CA GLU A 22 12.07 12.44 -0.28
C GLU A 22 12.35 12.50 1.23
N ARG A 23 13.07 13.53 1.69
CA ARG A 23 13.30 13.76 3.13
C ARG A 23 12.01 13.97 3.90
N LEU A 24 11.07 14.74 3.34
CA LEU A 24 9.74 14.94 3.93
C LEU A 24 8.95 13.64 3.98
N ALA A 25 8.91 12.88 2.89
CA ALA A 25 8.22 11.58 2.84
C ALA A 25 8.80 10.62 3.88
N THR A 26 10.12 10.62 4.06
CA THR A 26 10.80 9.80 5.06
C THR A 26 10.47 10.24 6.48
N GLY A 27 10.47 11.55 6.75
CA GLY A 27 10.07 12.10 8.05
C GLY A 27 8.62 11.79 8.41
N VAL A 28 7.71 11.92 7.43
CA VAL A 28 6.30 11.56 7.57
C VAL A 28 6.15 10.07 7.88
N LYS A 29 6.77 9.20 7.08
CA LYS A 29 6.77 7.75 7.33
C LYS A 29 7.31 7.40 8.72
N HIS A 30 8.36 8.08 9.16
CA HIS A 30 8.95 7.86 10.48
C HIS A 30 7.99 8.27 11.61
N GLN A 31 7.29 9.40 11.50
CA GLN A 31 6.31 9.87 12.48
C GLN A 31 5.09 8.93 12.60
N PHE A 32 4.59 8.44 11.46
CA PHE A 32 3.47 7.50 11.43
C PHE A 32 3.88 6.08 11.83
N GLY A 33 5.14 5.70 11.62
CA GLY A 33 5.73 4.44 12.06
C GLY A 33 6.23 4.44 13.50
N THR A 34 6.05 5.53 14.25
CA THR A 34 6.37 5.52 15.69
C THR A 34 5.40 4.62 16.45
N GLU A 35 5.93 3.89 17.42
CA GLU A 35 5.16 2.99 18.27
C GLU A 35 3.99 3.69 18.99
N ALA A 36 4.15 4.97 19.36
CA ALA A 36 3.10 5.78 19.94
C ALA A 36 1.93 6.03 18.96
N THR A 37 2.23 6.38 17.70
CA THR A 37 1.20 6.58 16.67
C THR A 37 0.53 5.26 16.28
N MET A 38 1.29 4.16 16.21
CA MET A 38 0.71 2.83 15.94
C MET A 38 -0.24 2.39 17.06
N ARG A 39 0.12 2.60 18.33
CA ARG A 39 -0.78 2.33 19.47
C ARG A 39 -2.03 3.21 19.44
N PHE A 40 -1.87 4.48 19.11
CA PHE A 40 -2.99 5.42 18.97
C PHE A 40 -3.94 4.98 17.85
N MET A 41 -3.42 4.67 16.66
CA MET A 41 -4.22 4.17 15.54
C MET A 41 -4.92 2.86 15.91
N ARG A 42 -4.24 1.91 16.54
CA ARG A 42 -4.82 0.64 16.99
C ARG A 42 -5.94 0.80 18.03
N ALA A 43 -5.96 1.93 18.74
CA ALA A 43 -7.04 2.27 19.68
C ALA A 43 -8.27 2.89 18.98
N LEU A 44 -8.11 3.44 17.77
CA LEU A 44 -9.20 4.03 16.99
C LEU A 44 -10.14 2.95 16.43
N PRO A 45 -11.48 3.12 16.51
CA PRO A 45 -12.44 2.12 16.05
C PRO A 45 -12.23 1.65 14.60
N ALA A 46 -11.85 2.55 13.69
CA ALA A 46 -11.63 2.23 12.27
C ALA A 46 -10.40 1.33 12.00
N PHE A 47 -9.46 1.23 12.95
CA PHE A 47 -8.23 0.44 12.83
C PHE A 47 -8.07 -0.59 13.95
N ARG A 48 -9.09 -0.72 14.81
CA ARG A 48 -9.14 -1.83 15.76
C ARG A 48 -9.17 -3.11 14.95
N THR A 49 -8.29 -4.04 15.29
CA THR A 49 -8.37 -5.40 14.78
C THR A 49 -9.62 -6.03 15.42
N GLU A 50 -10.76 -5.93 14.75
CA GLU A 50 -11.95 -6.67 15.15
C GLU A 50 -11.62 -8.16 15.00
N ASN A 51 -11.58 -8.89 16.11
CA ASN A 51 -11.21 -10.31 16.10
C ASN A 51 -12.23 -11.17 15.33
N ASP A 52 -13.47 -10.69 15.16
CA ASP A 52 -14.55 -11.40 14.48
C ASP A 52 -14.60 -11.12 12.97
N ILE A 53 -13.98 -10.03 12.49
CA ILE A 53 -13.91 -9.71 11.06
C ILE A 53 -13.13 -10.78 10.27
N PRO A 54 -11.95 -11.24 10.72
CA PRO A 54 -11.20 -12.30 10.05
C PRO A 54 -11.98 -13.60 9.86
N ASP A 55 -12.80 -13.98 10.83
CA ASP A 55 -13.57 -15.23 10.77
C ASP A 55 -14.71 -15.14 9.75
N ARG A 56 -15.42 -14.00 9.70
CA ARG A 56 -16.42 -13.74 8.65
C ARG A 56 -15.82 -13.74 7.25
N PHE A 57 -14.61 -13.18 7.09
CA PHE A 57 -13.92 -13.22 5.81
C PHE A 57 -13.48 -14.64 5.42
N ARG A 58 -13.03 -15.46 6.38
CA ARG A 58 -12.73 -16.87 6.13
C ARG A 58 -13.96 -17.64 5.68
N GLU A 59 -15.10 -17.47 6.36
CA GLU A 59 -16.35 -18.14 5.97
C GLU A 59 -16.79 -17.75 4.54
N LEU A 60 -16.64 -16.47 4.17
CA LEU A 60 -16.95 -16.00 2.82
C LEU A 60 -16.00 -16.57 1.76
N LEU A 61 -14.70 -16.68 2.07
CA LEU A 61 -13.70 -17.26 1.17
C LEU A 61 -13.88 -18.77 1.01
N ASP A 62 -14.15 -19.50 2.10
CA ASP A 62 -14.43 -20.93 2.07
C ASP A 62 -15.68 -21.23 1.24
N ARG A 63 -16.72 -20.40 1.35
CA ARG A 63 -17.91 -20.50 0.51
C ARG A 63 -17.59 -20.26 -0.97
N LEU A 64 -16.72 -19.30 -1.28
CA LEU A 64 -16.30 -19.03 -2.65
C LEU A 64 -15.53 -20.21 -3.24
N ASP A 65 -14.57 -20.74 -2.49
CA ASP A 65 -13.76 -21.91 -2.89
C ASP A 65 -14.64 -23.16 -3.12
N GLY A 66 -15.65 -23.37 -2.27
CA GLY A 66 -16.64 -24.44 -2.46
C GLY A 66 -17.44 -24.29 -3.75
N ILE A 67 -17.84 -23.07 -4.11
CA ILE A 67 -18.56 -22.79 -5.35
C ILE A 67 -17.63 -23.01 -6.56
N GLU A 68 -16.42 -22.47 -6.54
CA GLU A 68 -15.44 -22.65 -7.62
C GLU A 68 -15.11 -24.13 -7.85
N SER A 69 -14.92 -24.88 -6.77
CA SER A 69 -14.70 -26.33 -6.82
C SER A 69 -15.88 -27.09 -7.41
N SER A 70 -17.12 -26.70 -7.08
CA SER A 70 -18.33 -27.31 -7.65
C SER A 70 -18.49 -27.02 -9.14
N VAL A 71 -18.17 -25.79 -9.58
CA VAL A 71 -18.21 -25.39 -10.99
C VAL A 71 -17.13 -26.11 -11.78
N ALA A 72 -15.93 -26.24 -11.23
CA ALA A 72 -14.84 -27.00 -11.84
C ALA A 72 -15.17 -28.50 -11.97
N ALA A 73 -15.82 -29.08 -10.97
CA ALA A 73 -16.28 -30.47 -11.00
C ALA A 73 -17.38 -30.71 -12.06
N ASN A 74 -18.31 -29.76 -12.21
CA ASN A 74 -19.34 -29.83 -13.24
C ASN A 74 -18.77 -29.67 -14.66
N SER A 75 -17.76 -28.81 -14.83
CA SER A 75 -17.10 -28.60 -16.12
C SER A 75 -16.28 -29.81 -16.58
N ARG A 76 -15.80 -30.66 -15.65
CA ARG A 76 -15.06 -31.90 -15.97
C ARG A 76 -15.97 -33.07 -16.34
N ARG A 77 -17.27 -32.97 -16.08
CA ARG A 77 -18.27 -34.01 -16.38
C ARG A 77 -19.01 -33.77 -17.70
N GLN A 78 -18.76 -32.63 -18.35
CA GLN A 78 -19.16 -32.38 -19.74
C GLN A 78 -17.97 -32.62 -20.68
#